data_AF-A0A6C0DXP9-F1
#
_entry.id   AF-A0A6C0DXP9-F1
#
_cell.length_a   1.000
_cell.length_b   1.000
_cell.length_c   1.000
_cell.angle_alpha   90.00
_cell.angle_beta   90.00
_cell.angle_gamma   90.00
#
_symmetry.space_group_name_H-M   'P 1'
#
loop_
_entity.id
_entity.type
_entity.pdbx_description
1 polymer ?
#
loop_
_entity_poly.entity_id
_entity_poly.type
_entity_poly.pdbx_seq_one_letter_code
_entity_poly.pdbx_strand_id
1 'polypeptide(L)'
;MTTNSDEWTVASSKKRIFKQIVEPVANTIIQNYKKTLCKNMGMYGSCVYGSKCKYAHTLKDQNIEPIRKQVLDYINNNEDLTHINLVEDKKLYFELLTLTKLCYLCNDNKCSGGYNCKNGSYDKSIIICIVDLNRGNCDNNECSKIHLTKRGLIPFDIVFNRSVKINFIPKREIIDDVYFSDSGDDNMGVGVSRRDKEIGEERSKLCSSIFRF
;
A
#
# COMPACT_ATOMS: atom_id res chain seq x y z
N MET A 1 55.78 -4.67 42.78
CA MET A 1 56.32 -4.26 41.46
C MET A 1 56.07 -5.43 40.53
N THR A 2 55.36 -5.40 39.41
CA THR A 2 54.68 -4.38 38.62
C THR A 2 53.72 -5.15 37.69
N THR A 3 52.73 -4.42 37.18
CA THR A 3 51.57 -4.85 36.39
C THR A 3 51.84 -5.21 34.93
N ASN A 4 50.87 -5.96 34.37
CA ASN A 4 50.33 -5.90 33.01
C ASN A 4 51.22 -6.26 31.80
N SER A 5 50.76 -7.24 31.02
CA SER A 5 50.16 -6.95 29.69
C SER A 5 49.70 -8.25 29.02
N ASP A 6 48.39 -8.52 29.03
CA ASP A 6 47.80 -9.48 28.08
C ASP A 6 46.81 -8.73 27.18
N GLU A 7 47.38 -8.22 26.09
CA GLU A 7 46.70 -7.59 24.98
C GLU A 7 46.07 -8.68 24.10
N TRP A 8 44.75 -8.88 24.24
CA TRP A 8 44.01 -9.87 23.44
C TRP A 8 43.81 -9.37 22.00
N THR A 9 44.64 -9.84 21.09
CA THR A 9 44.55 -9.53 19.65
C THR A 9 43.51 -10.43 18.96
N VAL A 10 42.34 -9.86 18.65
CA VAL A 10 41.29 -10.55 17.88
C VAL A 10 41.72 -10.68 16.41
N ALA A 11 41.87 -11.92 15.94
CA ALA A 11 42.27 -12.27 14.58
C ALA A 11 41.42 -11.59 13.47
N SER A 12 42.09 -11.05 12.45
CA SER A 12 41.52 -10.27 11.33
C SER A 12 40.37 -10.94 10.58
N SER A 13 40.33 -12.27 10.50
CA SER A 13 39.26 -13.00 9.78
C SER A 13 37.91 -12.93 10.50
N LYS A 14 37.90 -12.89 11.86
CA LYS A 14 36.68 -12.72 12.65
C LYS A 14 36.15 -11.28 12.60
N LYS A 15 37.04 -10.27 12.53
CA LYS A 15 36.66 -8.86 12.32
C LYS A 15 35.89 -8.65 11.00
N ARG A 16 36.30 -9.34 9.94
CA ARG A 16 35.68 -9.22 8.60
C ARG A 16 34.27 -9.83 8.54
N ILE A 17 34.07 -10.98 9.18
CA ILE A 17 32.74 -11.63 9.31
C ILE A 17 31.81 -10.79 10.19
N PHE A 18 32.32 -10.22 11.29
CA PHE A 18 31.55 -9.33 12.16
C PHE A 18 31.10 -8.07 11.41
N LYS A 19 31.97 -7.48 10.58
CA LYS A 19 31.64 -6.28 9.79
C LYS A 19 30.59 -6.56 8.71
N GLN A 20 30.67 -7.70 8.01
CA GLN A 20 29.75 -8.05 6.92
C GLN A 20 28.30 -8.32 7.37
N ILE A 21 28.06 -8.73 8.61
CA ILE A 21 26.72 -9.06 9.11
C ILE A 21 26.14 -7.91 9.95
N VAL A 22 26.97 -7.19 10.72
CA VAL A 22 26.48 -6.19 11.69
C VAL A 22 26.07 -4.87 11.01
N GLU A 23 26.77 -4.44 9.96
CA GLU A 23 26.44 -3.21 9.22
C GLU A 23 25.06 -3.25 8.52
N PRO A 24 24.70 -4.28 7.73
CA PRO A 24 23.38 -4.34 7.08
C PRO A 24 22.23 -4.51 8.09
N VAL A 25 22.47 -5.20 9.22
CA VAL A 25 21.47 -5.35 10.29
C VAL A 25 21.26 -4.05 11.05
N ALA A 26 22.32 -3.33 11.40
CA ALA A 26 22.23 -2.02 12.05
C ALA A 26 21.48 -1.01 11.16
N ASN A 27 21.78 -0.97 9.86
CA ASN A 27 21.06 -0.15 8.90
C ASN A 27 19.57 -0.53 8.82
N THR A 28 19.23 -1.82 8.81
CA THR A 28 17.82 -2.27 8.80
C THR A 28 17.09 -1.90 10.10
N ILE A 29 17.76 -1.94 11.26
CA ILE A 29 17.18 -1.53 12.54
C ILE A 29 16.89 -0.03 12.56
N ILE A 30 17.80 0.81 12.04
CA ILE A 30 17.59 2.25 11.90
C ILE A 30 16.42 2.52 10.95
N GLN A 31 16.36 1.81 9.82
CA GLN A 31 15.30 1.96 8.83
C GLN A 31 13.91 1.59 9.35
N ASN A 32 13.81 0.73 10.37
CA ASN A 32 12.52 0.30 10.93
C ASN A 32 12.19 0.92 12.29
N TYR A 33 13.02 1.85 12.78
CA TYR A 33 12.84 2.47 14.07
C TYR A 33 11.55 3.31 14.11
N LYS A 34 10.69 3.02 15.08
CA LYS A 34 9.41 3.70 15.37
C LYS A 34 8.43 3.78 14.19
N LYS A 35 8.52 2.89 13.21
CA LYS A 35 7.59 2.85 12.08
C LYS A 35 6.23 2.26 12.42
N THR A 36 6.12 1.47 13.47
CA THR A 36 4.87 0.90 13.97
C THR A 36 4.66 1.23 15.44
N LEU A 37 3.40 1.27 15.85
CA LEU A 37 3.00 1.56 17.22
C LEU A 37 3.32 0.37 18.14
N CYS A 38 3.71 0.71 19.37
CA CYS A 38 4.02 -0.26 20.42
C CYS A 38 2.74 -0.88 20.95
N LYS A 39 2.59 -2.20 20.77
CA LYS A 39 1.43 -2.94 21.29
C LYS A 39 1.32 -2.87 22.82
N ASN A 40 2.44 -3.01 23.54
CA ASN A 40 2.44 -2.98 25.00
C ASN A 40 1.96 -1.62 25.53
N MET A 41 2.47 -0.52 24.96
CA MET A 41 2.02 0.81 25.31
C MET A 41 0.52 1.00 25.00
N GLY A 42 0.05 0.55 23.83
CA GLY A 42 -1.36 0.65 23.46
C GLY A 42 -2.31 -0.21 24.32
N MET A 43 -1.88 -1.40 24.74
CA MET A 43 -2.72 -2.33 25.51
C MET A 43 -2.71 -2.07 27.01
N TYR A 44 -1.53 -1.77 27.58
CA TYR A 44 -1.33 -1.70 29.03
C TYR A 44 -1.06 -0.26 29.53
N GLY A 45 -0.99 0.72 28.63
CA GLY A 45 -0.62 2.10 28.96
C GLY A 45 0.83 2.26 29.44
N SER A 46 1.63 1.19 29.37
CA SER A 46 3.03 1.17 29.83
C SER A 46 3.87 0.22 28.98
N CYS A 47 5.16 0.51 28.89
CA CYS A 47 6.11 -0.30 28.13
C CYS A 47 7.40 -0.46 28.93
N VAL A 48 7.78 -1.70 29.21
CA VAL A 48 9.00 -2.05 29.97
C VAL A 48 10.29 -1.52 29.33
N TYR A 49 10.27 -1.29 28.01
CA TYR A 49 11.42 -0.75 27.28
C TYR A 49 11.55 0.77 27.40
N GLY A 50 10.53 1.47 27.91
CA GLY A 50 10.54 2.92 28.09
C GLY A 50 10.98 3.67 26.83
N SER A 51 11.86 4.66 27.00
CA SER A 51 12.41 5.46 25.89
C SER A 51 13.28 4.65 24.90
N LYS A 52 13.77 3.47 25.29
CA LYS A 52 14.56 2.58 24.42
C LYS A 52 13.69 1.70 23.52
N CYS A 53 12.36 1.78 23.64
CA CYS A 53 11.45 1.05 22.78
C CYS A 53 11.71 1.40 21.30
N LYS A 54 11.83 0.37 20.45
CA LYS A 54 12.00 0.54 19.00
C LYS A 54 10.69 0.83 18.27
N TYR A 55 9.57 0.77 18.98
CA TYR A 55 8.23 1.04 18.46
C TYR A 55 7.72 2.38 19.00
N ALA A 56 6.87 3.05 18.23
CA ALA A 56 6.33 4.34 18.61
C ALA A 56 5.29 4.19 19.73
N HIS A 57 5.39 4.99 20.77
CA HIS A 57 4.41 4.95 21.87
C HIS A 57 3.13 5.72 21.58
N THR A 58 3.19 6.67 20.65
CA THR A 58 2.05 7.46 20.20
C THR A 58 2.15 7.70 18.70
N LEU A 59 1.08 8.19 18.07
CA LEU A 59 1.12 8.63 16.67
C LEU A 59 2.15 9.76 16.45
N LYS A 60 2.30 10.68 17.41
CA LYS A 60 3.29 11.76 17.35
C LYS A 60 4.74 11.25 17.38
N ASP A 61 4.96 10.11 18.04
CA ASP A 61 6.26 9.44 18.12
C ASP A 61 6.53 8.50 16.93
N GLN A 62 5.55 8.35 16.02
CA GLN A 62 5.66 7.44 14.89
C GLN A 62 6.44 8.07 13.74
N ASN A 63 7.46 7.36 13.28
CA ASN A 63 8.17 7.70 12.06
C ASN A 63 7.33 7.29 10.85
N ILE A 64 6.78 8.28 10.15
CA ILE A 64 5.95 8.07 8.97
C ILE A 64 6.84 7.70 7.77
N GLU A 65 6.42 6.71 6.99
CA GLU A 65 7.11 6.34 5.75
C GLU A 65 7.16 7.54 4.79
N PRO A 66 8.27 7.79 4.06
CA PRO A 66 8.41 8.98 3.22
C PRO A 66 7.27 9.16 2.22
N ILE A 67 6.84 8.08 1.56
CA ILE A 67 5.73 8.12 0.60
C ILE A 67 4.37 8.40 1.26
N ARG A 68 4.15 7.86 2.47
CA ARG A 68 2.93 8.14 3.24
C ARG A 68 2.92 9.60 3.68
N LYS A 69 4.07 10.14 4.10
CA LYS A 69 4.22 11.55 4.47
C LYS A 69 3.88 12.45 3.28
N GLN A 70 4.47 12.18 2.11
CA GLN A 70 4.15 12.90 0.87
C GLN A 70 2.64 12.92 0.56
N VAL A 71 1.97 11.76 0.67
CA VAL A 71 0.52 11.69 0.46
C VAL A 71 -0.25 12.48 1.51
N LEU A 72 0.15 12.43 2.78
CA LEU A 72 -0.48 13.22 3.84
C LEU A 72 -0.29 14.72 3.63
N ASP A 73 0.87 15.14 3.12
CA ASP A 73 1.13 16.54 2.75
C ASP A 73 0.18 16.96 1.61
N TYR A 74 0.00 16.11 0.59
CA TYR A 74 -1.01 16.36 -0.45
C TYR A 74 -2.42 16.44 0.12
N ILE A 75 -2.80 15.62 1.09
CA ILE A 75 -4.12 15.66 1.70
C ILE A 75 -4.35 16.95 2.51
N ASN A 76 -3.38 17.33 3.34
CA ASN A 76 -3.55 18.38 4.36
C ASN A 76 -3.31 19.78 3.80
N ASN A 77 -2.44 19.94 2.81
CA ASN A 77 -2.13 21.23 2.20
C ASN A 77 -3.04 21.46 0.99
N ASN A 78 -3.26 22.72 0.57
CA ASN A 78 -4.01 23.05 -0.64
C ASN A 78 -3.10 23.31 -1.85
N GLU A 79 -2.13 22.42 -2.07
CA GLU A 79 -1.17 22.51 -3.17
C GLU A 79 -1.77 22.12 -4.53
N ASP A 80 -1.20 22.67 -5.60
CA ASP A 80 -1.52 22.30 -6.98
C ASP A 80 -0.93 20.92 -7.34
N LEU A 81 -1.80 20.02 -7.82
CA LEU A 81 -1.48 18.62 -8.10
C LEU A 81 -1.42 18.30 -9.60
N THR A 82 -1.47 19.31 -10.48
CA THR A 82 -1.43 19.14 -11.95
C THR A 82 -0.18 18.43 -12.48
N HIS A 83 0.94 18.55 -11.76
CA HIS A 83 2.23 17.99 -12.15
C HIS A 83 2.37 16.47 -11.85
N ILE A 84 1.42 15.89 -11.13
CA ILE A 84 1.51 14.49 -10.67
C ILE A 84 0.97 13.55 -11.75
N ASN A 85 1.80 12.57 -12.15
CA ASN A 85 1.43 11.50 -13.06
C ASN A 85 1.34 10.15 -12.32
N LEU A 86 0.11 9.70 -12.03
CA LEU A 86 -0.14 8.46 -11.28
C LEU A 86 0.15 7.15 -12.04
N VAL A 87 0.27 7.20 -13.37
CA VAL A 87 0.62 6.01 -14.17
C VAL A 87 2.12 5.76 -14.15
N GLU A 88 2.90 6.83 -14.18
CA GLU A 88 4.36 6.77 -14.01
C GLU A 88 4.72 6.43 -12.56
N ASP A 89 4.11 7.11 -11.58
CA ASP A 89 4.32 6.82 -10.16
C ASP A 89 3.26 5.87 -9.59
N LYS A 90 3.39 4.58 -9.96
CA LYS A 90 2.53 3.52 -9.43
C LYS A 90 2.58 3.42 -7.90
N LYS A 91 3.72 3.73 -7.28
CA LYS A 91 3.87 3.63 -5.83
C LYS A 91 2.99 4.67 -5.15
N LEU A 92 3.00 5.90 -5.66
CA LEU A 92 2.14 6.97 -5.17
C LEU A 92 0.67 6.61 -5.33
N TYR A 93 0.27 6.08 -6.49
CA TYR A 93 -1.10 5.62 -6.73
C TYR A 93 -1.55 4.57 -5.71
N PHE A 94 -0.76 3.52 -5.45
CA PHE A 94 -1.12 2.50 -4.46
C PHE A 94 -1.20 3.05 -3.04
N GLU A 95 -0.36 4.04 -2.70
CA GLU A 95 -0.41 4.69 -1.39
C GLU A 95 -1.66 5.56 -1.23
N LEU A 96 -2.05 6.31 -2.26
CA LEU A 96 -3.32 7.06 -2.33
C LEU A 96 -4.52 6.10 -2.23
N LEU A 97 -4.48 5.00 -2.98
CA LEU A 97 -5.53 3.97 -2.98
C LEU A 97 -5.71 3.36 -1.58
N THR A 98 -4.62 3.15 -0.84
CA THR A 98 -4.68 2.66 0.54
C THR A 98 -5.47 3.60 1.45
N LEU A 99 -5.40 4.91 1.23
CA LEU A 99 -6.13 5.91 2.02
C LEU A 99 -7.57 6.15 1.55
N THR A 100 -8.08 5.37 0.59
CA THR A 100 -9.49 5.48 0.16
C THR A 100 -10.49 4.81 1.11
N LYS A 101 -9.99 4.08 2.12
CA LYS A 101 -10.79 3.34 3.10
C LYS A 101 -10.24 3.49 4.51
N LEU A 102 -11.12 3.42 5.51
CA LEU A 102 -10.72 3.35 6.90
C LEU A 102 -10.26 1.93 7.24
N CYS A 103 -9.15 1.79 7.98
CA CYS A 103 -8.81 0.52 8.59
C CYS A 103 -9.68 0.32 9.85
N TYR A 104 -10.50 -0.74 9.88
CA TYR A 104 -11.37 -1.03 11.02
C TYR A 104 -10.59 -1.21 12.34
N LEU A 105 -9.42 -1.84 12.29
CA LEU A 105 -8.57 -1.98 13.48
C LEU A 105 -8.00 -0.64 13.97
N CYS A 106 -7.76 0.32 13.06
CA CYS A 106 -7.35 1.66 13.47
C CYS A 106 -8.50 2.40 14.13
N ASN A 107 -9.70 2.31 13.56
CA ASN A 107 -10.91 2.89 14.14
C ASN A 107 -11.19 2.35 15.56
N ASP A 108 -10.86 1.07 15.80
CA ASP A 108 -11.03 0.42 17.10
C ASP A 108 -9.82 0.58 18.03
N ASN A 109 -8.80 1.35 17.65
CA ASN A 109 -7.54 1.54 18.39
C ASN A 109 -6.75 0.24 18.67
N LYS A 110 -6.98 -0.82 17.87
CA LYS A 110 -6.30 -2.12 17.99
C LYS A 110 -5.16 -2.30 16.98
N CYS A 111 -5.07 -1.43 15.97
CA CYS A 111 -4.05 -1.51 14.94
C CYS A 111 -2.71 -0.96 15.43
N SER A 112 -1.62 -1.69 15.19
CA SER A 112 -0.26 -1.19 15.39
C SER A 112 0.27 -0.36 14.22
N GLY A 113 -0.50 -0.22 13.14
CA GLY A 113 -0.06 0.42 11.90
C GLY A 113 -0.02 1.95 11.97
N GLY A 114 -0.98 2.58 12.67
CA GLY A 114 -1.08 4.04 12.77
C GLY A 114 -1.01 4.73 11.41
N TYR A 115 -0.20 5.79 11.30
CA TYR A 115 0.02 6.50 10.04
C TYR A 115 0.48 5.58 8.90
N ASN A 116 1.28 4.57 9.21
CA ASN A 116 1.86 3.63 8.23
C ASN A 116 0.97 2.40 7.98
N CYS A 117 -0.30 2.42 8.40
CA CYS A 117 -1.20 1.30 8.20
C CYS A 117 -1.36 0.98 6.70
N LYS A 118 -1.13 -0.30 6.35
CA LYS A 118 -1.24 -0.81 4.98
C LYS A 118 -2.65 -1.29 4.62
N ASN A 119 -3.55 -1.36 5.60
CA ASN A 119 -4.93 -1.83 5.42
C ASN A 119 -5.94 -0.68 5.26
N GLY A 120 -5.50 0.57 5.35
CA GLY A 120 -6.38 1.72 5.27
C GLY A 120 -5.80 2.96 5.93
N SER A 121 -6.58 4.03 5.92
CA SER A 121 -6.40 5.19 6.77
C SER A 121 -6.59 4.84 8.25
N TYR A 122 -5.88 5.57 9.12
CA TYR A 122 -6.11 5.51 10.56
C TYR A 122 -7.22 6.45 11.04
N ASP A 123 -7.55 7.49 10.25
CA ASP A 123 -8.51 8.54 10.59
C ASP A 123 -9.51 8.76 9.45
N LYS A 124 -10.76 9.09 9.77
CA LYS A 124 -11.81 9.36 8.78
C LYS A 124 -11.56 10.67 8.02
N SER A 125 -10.90 11.64 8.64
CA SER A 125 -10.64 12.97 8.07
C SER A 125 -9.70 12.95 6.87
N ILE A 126 -8.83 11.94 6.75
CA ILE A 126 -7.84 11.83 5.66
C ILE A 126 -8.26 10.85 4.56
N ILE A 127 -9.53 10.39 4.56
CA ILE A 127 -10.01 9.43 3.57
C ILE A 127 -10.20 10.11 2.20
N ILE A 128 -9.55 9.56 1.19
CA ILE A 128 -9.69 10.00 -0.21
C ILE A 128 -10.92 9.35 -0.84
N CYS A 129 -11.64 10.09 -1.68
CA CYS A 129 -12.70 9.55 -2.50
C CYS A 129 -12.11 8.67 -3.60
N ILE A 130 -12.40 7.36 -3.59
CA ILE A 130 -11.91 6.42 -4.62
C ILE A 130 -12.46 6.74 -6.02
N VAL A 131 -13.71 7.19 -6.10
CA VAL A 131 -14.36 7.56 -7.38
C VAL A 131 -13.66 8.77 -7.98
N ASP A 132 -13.36 9.76 -7.14
CA ASP A 132 -12.58 10.94 -7.53
C ASP A 132 -11.17 10.54 -8.01
N LEU A 133 -10.44 9.76 -7.22
CA LEU A 133 -9.07 9.35 -7.53
C LEU A 133 -8.96 8.63 -8.89
N ASN A 134 -9.92 7.78 -9.22
CA ASN A 134 -9.87 6.98 -10.44
C ASN A 134 -10.51 7.67 -11.64
N ARG A 135 -11.69 8.31 -11.45
CA ARG A 135 -12.50 8.87 -12.54
C ARG A 135 -12.52 10.40 -12.61
N GLY A 136 -12.28 11.08 -11.49
CA GLY A 136 -12.25 12.54 -11.41
C GLY A 136 -13.59 13.25 -11.24
N ASN A 137 -14.70 12.52 -11.33
CA ASN A 137 -16.03 13.10 -11.19
C ASN A 137 -16.85 12.23 -10.23
N CYS A 138 -16.83 12.60 -8.94
CA CYS A 138 -17.69 11.97 -7.94
C CYS A 138 -19.05 12.67 -7.95
N ASP A 139 -20.09 11.97 -8.38
CA ASP A 139 -21.45 12.52 -8.51
C ASP A 139 -22.22 12.61 -7.17
N ASN A 140 -21.58 12.24 -6.05
CA ASN A 140 -22.19 12.31 -4.74
C ASN A 140 -21.98 13.70 -4.11
N ASN A 141 -23.05 14.50 -4.10
CA ASN A 141 -23.07 15.85 -3.53
C ASN A 141 -22.84 15.91 -2.01
N GLU A 142 -23.09 14.80 -1.30
CA GLU A 142 -22.90 14.69 0.16
C GLU A 142 -21.58 13.95 0.51
N CYS A 143 -20.70 13.75 -0.47
CA CYS A 143 -19.45 13.02 -0.25
C CYS A 143 -18.50 13.80 0.68
N SER A 144 -18.36 13.32 1.92
CA SER A 144 -17.49 13.91 2.94
C SER A 144 -16.00 13.55 2.80
N LYS A 145 -15.62 12.84 1.74
CA LYS A 145 -14.24 12.39 1.48
C LYS A 145 -13.46 13.46 0.72
N ILE A 146 -12.14 13.37 0.77
CA ILE A 146 -11.25 14.30 0.07
C ILE A 146 -11.28 14.02 -1.44
N HIS A 147 -11.45 15.08 -2.21
CA HIS A 147 -11.41 15.06 -3.68
C HIS A 147 -10.16 15.79 -4.15
N LEU A 148 -9.12 15.05 -4.54
CA LEU A 148 -7.83 15.61 -4.95
C LEU A 148 -7.88 16.19 -6.37
N THR A 149 -8.82 15.76 -7.20
CA THR A 149 -8.95 16.25 -8.58
C THR A 149 -9.44 17.69 -8.64
N LYS A 150 -10.16 18.16 -7.61
CA LYS A 150 -10.50 19.58 -7.42
C LYS A 150 -9.28 20.49 -7.32
N ARG A 151 -8.10 19.90 -7.08
CA ARG A 151 -6.80 20.57 -7.01
C ARG A 151 -5.89 20.23 -8.19
N GLY A 152 -6.48 19.75 -9.29
CA GLY A 152 -5.77 19.51 -10.54
C GLY A 152 -5.13 18.13 -10.68
N LEU A 153 -5.27 17.23 -9.70
CA LEU A 153 -4.79 15.85 -9.84
C LEU A 153 -5.51 15.17 -11.01
N ILE A 154 -4.74 14.64 -11.97
CA ILE A 154 -5.32 13.93 -13.11
C ILE A 154 -5.72 12.51 -12.65
N PRO A 155 -6.99 12.08 -12.85
CA PRO A 155 -7.45 10.77 -12.44
C PRO A 155 -6.72 9.62 -13.12
N PHE A 156 -6.54 8.52 -12.39
CA PHE A 156 -5.78 7.36 -12.88
C PHE A 156 -6.31 6.80 -14.20
N ASP A 157 -7.63 6.62 -14.34
CA ASP A 157 -8.24 6.00 -15.53
C ASP A 157 -8.05 6.87 -16.79
N ILE A 158 -8.02 8.19 -16.63
CA ILE A 158 -7.81 9.13 -17.75
C ILE A 158 -6.37 9.00 -18.26
N VAL A 159 -5.39 8.98 -17.36
CA VAL A 159 -3.99 8.83 -17.74
C VAL A 159 -3.75 7.44 -18.33
N PHE A 160 -4.27 6.38 -17.70
CA PHE A 160 -4.10 5.02 -18.16
C PHE A 160 -4.63 4.83 -19.60
N ASN A 161 -5.84 5.33 -19.88
CA ASN A 161 -6.42 5.25 -21.22
C ASN A 161 -5.65 6.07 -22.27
N ARG A 162 -5.04 7.21 -21.89
CA ARG A 162 -4.15 7.97 -22.78
C ARG A 162 -2.85 7.21 -23.06
N SER A 163 -2.23 6.62 -22.04
CA SER A 163 -1.02 5.81 -22.18
C SER A 163 -1.24 4.55 -23.04
N VAL A 164 -2.42 3.91 -22.94
CA VAL A 164 -2.77 2.74 -23.77
C VAL A 164 -3.10 3.14 -25.21
N LYS A 165 -3.81 4.27 -25.43
CA LYS A 165 -4.10 4.78 -26.79
C LYS A 165 -2.85 5.17 -27.58
N ILE A 166 -1.75 5.53 -26.91
CA ILE A 166 -0.46 5.81 -27.55
C ILE A 166 0.25 4.52 -27.99
N ASN A 167 -0.06 3.37 -27.36
CA ASN A 167 0.63 2.10 -27.62
C ASN A 167 -0.18 1.08 -28.43
N PHE A 168 -1.48 1.30 -28.70
CA PHE A 168 -2.28 0.38 -29.52
C PHE A 168 -3.42 1.12 -30.24
N ILE A 169 -3.27 1.35 -31.55
CA ILE A 169 -4.41 1.53 -32.45
C ILE A 169 -4.47 0.27 -33.32
N PRO A 170 -5.20 -0.79 -32.92
CA PRO A 170 -5.53 -1.83 -33.86
C PRO A 170 -6.50 -1.21 -34.87
N LYS A 171 -6.17 -1.31 -36.16
CA LYS A 171 -7.09 -0.90 -37.24
C LYS A 171 -8.42 -1.61 -37.01
N ARG A 172 -9.51 -0.86 -37.08
CA ARG A 172 -10.87 -1.37 -36.92
C ARG A 172 -11.17 -2.27 -38.13
N GLU A 173 -10.91 -3.56 -38.02
CA GLU A 173 -11.52 -4.53 -38.92
C GLU A 173 -12.98 -4.67 -38.50
N ILE A 174 -13.87 -4.39 -39.44
CA ILE A 174 -15.31 -4.56 -39.30
C ILE A 174 -15.53 -6.08 -39.23
N ILE A 175 -15.94 -6.57 -38.07
CA ILE A 175 -16.36 -7.96 -37.93
C ILE A 175 -17.81 -8.00 -38.43
N ASP A 176 -18.00 -8.52 -39.65
CA ASP A 176 -19.33 -8.78 -40.20
C ASP A 176 -20.01 -9.92 -39.43
N ASP A 177 -21.35 -9.87 -39.37
CA ASP A 177 -22.25 -10.72 -38.58
C ASP A 177 -22.20 -12.23 -38.90
N VAL A 178 -21.25 -12.69 -39.71
CA VAL A 178 -21.06 -14.09 -40.11
C VAL A 178 -20.39 -14.92 -38.99
N TYR A 179 -19.86 -14.29 -37.93
CA TYR A 179 -19.10 -14.99 -36.89
C TYR A 179 -19.93 -15.81 -35.90
N PHE A 180 -21.26 -15.65 -35.86
CA PHE A 180 -22.13 -16.37 -34.91
C PHE A 180 -22.87 -17.58 -35.48
N SER A 181 -22.64 -17.93 -36.75
CA SER A 181 -23.31 -19.06 -37.40
C SER A 181 -22.30 -20.12 -37.85
N ASP A 182 -21.65 -20.80 -36.92
CA ASP A 182 -21.39 -22.23 -37.10
C ASP A 182 -21.12 -22.90 -35.75
N SER A 183 -22.09 -23.70 -35.32
CA SER A 183 -21.92 -24.71 -34.28
C SER A 183 -21.47 -25.98 -34.98
N GLY A 184 -20.18 -26.32 -34.85
CA GLY A 184 -19.62 -27.56 -35.34
C GLY A 184 -18.60 -28.09 -34.34
N ASP A 185 -18.89 -29.28 -33.82
CA ASP A 185 -18.08 -30.05 -32.88
C ASP A 185 -16.60 -30.11 -33.28
N ASP A 186 -15.69 -30.04 -32.29
CA ASP A 186 -14.76 -31.14 -32.06
C ASP A 186 -13.92 -30.99 -30.78
N ASN A 187 -13.91 -32.11 -30.05
CA ASN A 187 -13.08 -32.49 -28.91
C ASN A 187 -11.59 -32.17 -29.09
N MET A 188 -10.98 -31.55 -28.08
CA MET A 188 -9.66 -31.99 -27.58
C MET A 188 -9.50 -31.61 -26.10
N GLY A 189 -9.55 -32.64 -25.24
CA GLY A 189 -9.38 -32.52 -23.80
C GLY A 189 -7.93 -32.45 -23.37
N VAL A 190 -7.68 -31.68 -22.31
CA VAL A 190 -6.53 -31.85 -21.42
C VAL A 190 -7.04 -31.80 -19.98
N GLY A 191 -6.78 -32.87 -19.24
CA GLY A 191 -7.45 -33.21 -17.97
C GLY A 191 -7.05 -32.34 -16.77
N VAL A 192 -8.05 -32.00 -15.96
CA VAL A 192 -7.92 -31.35 -14.65
C VAL A 192 -8.03 -32.40 -13.55
N SER A 193 -7.05 -32.42 -12.65
CA SER A 193 -7.03 -33.25 -11.44
C SER A 193 -8.19 -32.92 -10.50
N ARG A 194 -8.85 -33.96 -9.98
CA ARG A 194 -9.93 -33.88 -8.99
C ARG A 194 -9.37 -33.47 -7.63
N ARG A 195 -9.29 -32.16 -7.36
CA ARG A 195 -9.25 -31.63 -5.98
C ARG A 195 -9.69 -30.18 -5.77
N ASP A 196 -10.22 -29.49 -6.78
CA ASP A 196 -10.58 -28.07 -6.70
C ASP A 196 -12.10 -27.78 -6.85
N LYS A 197 -12.97 -28.72 -6.51
CA LYS A 197 -14.44 -28.55 -6.70
C LYS A 197 -15.23 -28.00 -5.50
N GLU A 198 -14.60 -27.70 -4.37
CA GLU A 198 -15.35 -27.21 -3.18
C GLU A 198 -14.89 -25.86 -2.61
N ILE A 199 -13.96 -25.13 -3.27
CA ILE A 199 -13.52 -23.79 -2.80
C ILE A 199 -13.88 -22.67 -3.81
N GLY A 200 -14.61 -23.01 -4.87
CA GLY A 200 -15.01 -22.07 -5.94
C GLY A 200 -16.34 -21.34 -5.73
N GLU A 201 -17.28 -21.93 -4.98
CA GLU A 201 -18.66 -21.41 -4.91
C GLU A 201 -18.94 -20.43 -3.75
N GLU A 202 -18.09 -20.38 -2.72
CA GLU A 202 -18.22 -19.37 -1.65
C GLU A 202 -17.54 -18.03 -1.99
N ARG A 203 -16.53 -18.03 -2.86
CA ARG A 203 -15.83 -16.79 -3.27
C ARG A 203 -16.61 -15.95 -4.29
N SER A 204 -17.51 -16.55 -5.06
CA SER A 204 -18.34 -15.84 -6.05
C SER A 204 -19.51 -15.08 -5.42
N LYS A 205 -19.97 -15.47 -4.22
CA LYS A 205 -21.07 -14.80 -3.49
C LYS A 205 -20.61 -13.65 -2.60
N LEU A 206 -19.33 -13.61 -2.18
CA LEU A 206 -18.80 -12.49 -1.39
C LEU A 206 -18.30 -11.32 -2.27
N CYS A 207 -17.95 -11.58 -3.54
CA CYS A 207 -17.41 -10.55 -4.43
C CYS A 207 -18.50 -9.74 -5.16
N SER A 208 -19.72 -10.28 -5.25
CA SER A 208 -20.86 -9.63 -5.92
C SER A 208 -21.69 -8.70 -5.01
N SER A 209 -21.39 -8.65 -3.70
CA SER A 209 -22.02 -7.74 -2.73
C SER A 209 -21.21 -6.48 -2.40
N ILE A 210 -19.98 -6.35 -2.94
CA ILE A 210 -19.09 -5.20 -2.69
C ILE A 210 -19.13 -4.17 -3.83
N PHE A 211 -19.75 -4.48 -4.97
CA PHE A 211 -19.84 -3.61 -6.14
C PHE A 211 -21.28 -3.19 -6.48
N ARG A 212 -22.02 -2.70 -5.49
CA ARG A 212 -23.22 -1.88 -5.70
C ARG A 212 -23.17 -0.64 -4.82
N PHE A 213 -22.44 0.36 -5.28
CA PHE A 213 -22.72 1.78 -5.07
C PHE A 213 -22.21 2.52 -6.32
#